data_AF-A0AAP0FXZ6-F1
#
_entry.id   AF-A0AAP0FXZ6-F1
#
_cell.length_a   1.000
_cell.length_b   1.000
_cell.length_c   1.000
_cell.angle_alpha   90.00
_cell.angle_beta   90.00
_cell.angle_gamma   90.00
#
_symmetry.space_group_name_H-M   'P 1'
#
loop_
_entity.id
_entity.type
_entity.pdbx_description
1 polymer ?
#
loop_
_entity_poly.entity_id
_entity_poly.type
_entity_poly.pdbx_seq_one_letter_code
_entity_poly.pdbx_strand_id
1 'polypeptide(L)'
;MGRGKIVIRRIDNTTTRQVTFSKRRNGLLKKAKELAVLCDAEVGLIIFSSTSRLYDYASTSMKSVIERYNKTNEDHQLTMHLNSELKFWQREAATLRQQLHNLQENHRQMMGVDTNGLGFEELQSLENKLETSLHSIRNKKVFILNISPDQLPPSVNLMHRENMELYKTINLSRHENMKIYQKVNTTGRQNGGFTSSGSLSPTSIDLELSPPQQQTSEMEEEVTKLG
;
A
#
# COMPACT_ATOMS: atom_id res chain seq x y z
N MET A 1 -67.05 32.05 -24.23
CA MET A 1 -66.42 32.59 -25.45
C MET A 1 -65.29 33.54 -25.04
N GLY A 2 -64.04 33.22 -25.41
CA GLY A 2 -62.84 33.95 -24.95
C GLY A 2 -62.58 35.22 -25.77
N ARG A 3 -62.37 36.35 -25.08
CA ARG A 3 -61.99 37.64 -25.66
C ARG A 3 -60.50 37.64 -26.06
N GLY A 4 -60.19 37.10 -27.24
CA GLY A 4 -58.88 37.24 -27.91
C GLY A 4 -57.71 36.41 -27.32
N LYS A 5 -56.65 36.26 -28.13
CA LYS A 5 -55.39 35.61 -27.74
C LYS A 5 -54.58 36.55 -26.84
N ILE A 6 -54.02 36.02 -25.75
CA ILE A 6 -53.15 36.77 -24.83
C ILE A 6 -51.73 36.19 -24.84
N VAL A 7 -50.72 37.05 -24.63
CA VAL A 7 -49.30 36.64 -24.54
C VAL A 7 -49.04 35.96 -23.19
N ILE A 8 -48.21 34.91 -23.17
CA ILE A 8 -47.79 34.22 -21.95
C ILE A 8 -46.67 35.01 -21.26
N ARG A 9 -47.08 35.99 -20.44
CA ARG A 9 -46.24 36.77 -19.53
C ARG A 9 -47.01 37.11 -18.25
N ARG A 10 -46.32 37.62 -17.22
CA ARG A 10 -46.98 38.10 -16.00
C ARG A 10 -47.99 39.20 -16.36
N ILE A 11 -49.20 39.11 -15.79
CA ILE A 11 -50.24 40.15 -15.95
C ILE A 11 -49.96 41.25 -14.91
N ASP A 12 -49.76 42.49 -15.35
CA ASP A 12 -49.37 43.60 -14.48
C ASP A 12 -50.53 44.09 -13.61
N ASN A 13 -51.71 44.28 -14.23
CA ASN A 13 -52.91 44.71 -13.51
C ASN A 13 -53.34 43.64 -12.48
N THR A 14 -53.33 44.02 -11.20
CA THR A 14 -53.62 43.12 -10.08
C THR A 14 -55.03 42.53 -10.12
N THR A 15 -56.05 43.31 -10.47
CA THR A 15 -57.44 42.84 -10.56
C THR A 15 -57.60 41.83 -11.69
N THR A 16 -57.08 42.13 -12.87
CA THR A 16 -57.10 41.21 -14.02
C THR A 16 -56.31 39.94 -13.72
N ARG A 17 -55.15 40.06 -13.05
CA ARG A 17 -54.33 38.93 -12.62
C ARG A 17 -55.10 38.04 -11.65
N GLN A 18 -55.80 38.59 -10.67
CA GLN A 18 -56.58 37.84 -9.69
C GLN A 18 -57.75 37.09 -10.34
N VAL A 19 -58.52 37.76 -11.20
CA VAL A 19 -59.63 37.12 -11.93
C VAL A 19 -59.12 36.02 -12.85
N THR A 20 -58.02 36.26 -13.55
CA THR A 20 -57.40 35.28 -14.45
C THR A 20 -56.85 34.09 -13.69
N PHE A 21 -56.20 34.31 -12.55
CA PHE A 21 -55.72 33.26 -11.65
C PHE A 21 -56.88 32.37 -11.21
N SER A 22 -57.96 32.93 -10.69
CA SER A 22 -59.13 32.15 -10.24
C SER A 22 -59.72 31.30 -11.37
N LYS A 23 -59.87 31.87 -12.58
CA LYS A 23 -60.40 31.13 -13.74
C LYS A 23 -59.45 30.04 -14.23
N ARG A 24 -58.16 30.35 -14.40
CA ARG A 24 -57.15 29.40 -14.90
C ARG A 24 -56.86 28.29 -13.89
N ARG A 25 -56.75 28.62 -12.61
CA ARG A 25 -56.60 27.64 -11.52
C ARG A 25 -57.76 26.64 -11.54
N ASN A 26 -58.99 27.13 -11.59
CA ASN A 26 -60.17 26.26 -11.65
C ASN A 26 -60.20 25.42 -12.94
N GLY A 27 -59.80 25.98 -14.08
CA GLY A 27 -59.68 25.25 -15.34
C GLY A 27 -58.61 24.14 -15.29
N LEU A 28 -57.46 24.42 -14.67
CA LEU A 28 -56.38 23.46 -14.50
C LEU A 28 -56.79 22.33 -13.55
N LEU A 29 -57.44 22.66 -12.43
CA LEU A 29 -58.00 21.68 -11.50
C LEU A 29 -59.01 20.74 -12.17
N LYS A 30 -59.89 21.28 -13.03
CA LYS A 30 -60.83 20.46 -13.81
C LYS A 30 -60.11 19.50 -14.74
N LYS A 31 -59.10 19.96 -15.47
CA LYS A 31 -58.30 19.11 -16.36
C LYS A 31 -57.53 18.03 -15.61
N ALA A 32 -56.95 18.35 -14.46
CA ALA A 32 -56.28 17.38 -13.61
C ALA A 32 -57.24 16.28 -13.13
N LYS A 33 -58.47 16.68 -12.75
CA LYS A 33 -59.53 15.74 -12.37
C LYS A 33 -60.01 14.88 -13.52
N GLU A 34 -60.21 15.47 -14.70
CA GLU A 34 -60.57 14.73 -15.92
C GLU A 34 -59.50 13.69 -16.26
N LEU A 35 -58.22 14.06 -16.23
CA LEU A 35 -57.12 13.13 -16.50
C LEU A 35 -57.07 11.98 -15.50
N ALA A 36 -57.22 12.28 -14.20
CA ALA A 36 -57.22 11.27 -13.15
C ALA A 36 -58.34 10.24 -13.35
N VAL A 37 -59.55 10.70 -13.68
CA VAL A 37 -60.72 9.83 -13.87
C VAL A 37 -60.69 9.07 -15.20
N LEU A 38 -60.34 9.74 -16.30
CA LEU A 38 -60.40 9.14 -17.64
C LEU A 38 -59.30 8.09 -17.87
N CYS A 39 -58.15 8.25 -17.23
CA CYS A 39 -56.97 7.41 -17.45
C CYS A 39 -56.58 6.59 -16.21
N ASP A 40 -57.38 6.60 -15.14
CA ASP A 40 -57.06 5.98 -13.85
C ASP A 40 -55.64 6.36 -13.36
N ALA A 41 -55.32 7.65 -13.51
CA ALA A 41 -54.00 8.18 -13.21
C ALA A 41 -53.98 8.86 -11.83
N GLU A 42 -52.96 8.58 -11.03
CA GLU A 42 -52.74 9.31 -9.78
C GLU A 42 -52.11 10.68 -10.09
N VAL A 43 -52.93 11.73 -9.97
CA VAL A 43 -52.55 13.12 -10.25
C VAL A 43 -52.52 13.94 -8.97
N GLY A 44 -51.47 14.76 -8.79
CA GLY A 44 -51.36 15.78 -7.76
C GLY A 44 -50.98 17.14 -8.34
N LEU A 45 -51.55 18.22 -7.80
CA LEU A 45 -51.31 19.59 -8.20
C LEU A 45 -51.16 20.48 -6.97
N ILE A 46 -50.10 21.28 -6.93
CA ILE A 46 -49.80 22.24 -5.85
C ILE A 46 -49.58 23.61 -6.49
N ILE A 47 -50.29 24.64 -6.02
CA ILE A 47 -50.21 26.01 -6.54
C ILE A 47 -50.06 26.97 -5.36
N PHE A 48 -48.97 27.72 -5.36
CA PHE A 48 -48.79 28.85 -4.45
C PHE A 48 -49.11 30.16 -5.19
N SER A 49 -50.04 30.96 -4.66
CA SER A 49 -50.28 32.29 -5.20
C SER A 49 -49.16 33.27 -4.81
N SER A 50 -49.11 34.43 -5.48
CA SER A 50 -48.25 35.54 -5.06
C SER A 50 -48.57 36.11 -3.67
N THR A 51 -49.68 35.68 -3.08
CA THR A 51 -50.08 36.00 -1.69
C THR A 51 -49.75 34.87 -0.73
N SER A 52 -48.89 33.93 -1.14
CA SER A 52 -48.47 32.74 -0.37
C SER A 52 -49.62 31.82 0.04
N ARG A 53 -50.77 31.90 -0.63
CA ARG A 53 -51.89 30.97 -0.38
C ARG A 53 -51.67 29.69 -1.17
N LEU A 54 -51.80 28.57 -0.47
CA LEU A 54 -51.78 27.23 -1.05
C LEU A 54 -53.15 26.92 -1.66
N TYR A 55 -53.14 26.40 -2.88
CA TYR A 55 -54.26 25.74 -3.52
C TYR A 55 -53.76 24.42 -4.08
N ASP A 56 -54.40 23.33 -3.69
CA ASP A 56 -53.96 22.00 -4.04
C ASP A 56 -55.12 21.11 -4.51
N TYR A 57 -54.74 20.03 -5.19
CA TYR A 57 -55.63 18.95 -5.58
C TYR A 57 -54.85 17.65 -5.66
N ALA A 58 -55.43 16.58 -5.14
CA ALA A 58 -54.97 15.23 -5.33
C ALA A 58 -56.15 14.37 -5.75
N SER A 59 -55.89 13.42 -6.66
CA SER A 59 -56.85 12.38 -7.04
C SER A 59 -57.23 11.49 -5.85
N THR A 60 -56.27 11.17 -4.98
CA THR A 60 -56.41 10.35 -3.76
C THR A 60 -56.12 11.19 -2.51
N SER A 61 -54.86 11.25 -2.08
CA SER A 61 -54.35 12.06 -0.96
C SER A 61 -53.06 12.73 -1.39
N MET A 62 -52.89 14.01 -1.06
CA MET A 62 -51.65 14.72 -1.39
C MET A 62 -50.43 14.03 -0.76
N LYS A 63 -50.60 13.45 0.43
CA LYS A 63 -49.53 12.70 1.11
C LYS A 63 -49.10 11.47 0.31
N SER A 64 -50.04 10.68 -0.21
CA SER A 64 -49.71 9.45 -0.95
C SER A 64 -49.02 9.75 -2.28
N VAL A 65 -49.47 10.79 -2.98
CA VAL A 65 -48.85 11.23 -4.24
C VAL A 65 -47.40 11.66 -4.01
N ILE A 66 -47.15 12.47 -2.98
CA ILE A 66 -45.81 12.95 -2.62
C ILE A 66 -44.92 11.79 -2.18
N GLU A 67 -45.44 10.87 -1.36
CA GLU A 67 -44.69 9.69 -0.90
C GLU A 67 -44.29 8.78 -2.07
N ARG A 68 -45.21 8.51 -3.01
CA ARG A 68 -44.91 7.75 -4.23
C ARG A 68 -43.85 8.45 -5.10
N TYR A 69 -43.93 9.78 -5.23
CA TYR A 69 -42.93 10.56 -5.95
C TYR A 69 -41.55 10.45 -5.30
N ASN A 70 -41.46 10.66 -3.99
CA ASN A 70 -40.19 10.60 -3.26
C ASN A 70 -39.53 9.22 -3.38
N LYS A 71 -40.30 8.15 -3.18
CA LYS A 71 -39.82 6.77 -3.34
C LYS A 71 -39.26 6.51 -4.76
N THR A 72 -40.01 6.91 -5.78
CA THR A 72 -39.59 6.71 -7.19
C THR A 72 -38.36 7.56 -7.53
N ASN A 73 -38.26 8.76 -6.94
CA ASN A 73 -37.13 9.66 -7.14
C ASN A 73 -35.86 9.13 -6.45
N GLU A 74 -35.96 8.55 -5.26
CA GLU A 74 -34.85 7.85 -4.59
C GLU A 74 -34.31 6.71 -5.47
N ASP A 75 -35.20 5.87 -6.00
CA ASP A 75 -34.83 4.77 -6.91
C ASP A 75 -34.15 5.29 -8.19
N HIS A 76 -34.64 6.40 -8.76
CA HIS A 76 -34.03 7.04 -9.93
C HIS A 76 -32.66 7.67 -9.63
N GLN A 77 -32.50 8.30 -8.47
CA GLN A 77 -31.22 8.88 -8.05
C GLN A 77 -30.17 7.81 -7.79
N LEU A 78 -30.53 6.72 -7.11
CA LEU A 78 -29.68 5.55 -6.93
C LEU A 78 -29.25 4.95 -8.27
N THR A 79 -30.19 4.80 -9.22
CA THR A 79 -29.91 4.27 -10.55
C THR A 79 -28.98 5.19 -11.36
N MET A 80 -29.16 6.51 -11.29
CA MET A 80 -28.29 7.48 -11.94
C MET A 80 -26.87 7.45 -11.33
N HIS A 81 -26.76 7.37 -10.00
CA HIS A 81 -25.49 7.31 -9.29
C HIS A 81 -24.72 6.02 -9.60
N LEU A 82 -25.38 4.86 -9.50
CA LEU A 82 -24.77 3.55 -9.79
C LEU A 82 -24.23 3.48 -11.23
N ASN A 83 -24.98 4.02 -12.21
CA ASN A 83 -24.55 4.04 -13.60
C ASN A 83 -23.33 4.95 -13.80
N SER A 84 -23.21 6.03 -13.03
CA SER A 84 -22.05 6.92 -13.08
C SER A 84 -20.81 6.30 -12.46
N GLU A 85 -20.95 5.64 -11.30
CA GLU A 85 -19.87 4.92 -10.63
C GLU A 85 -19.41 3.70 -11.42
N LEU A 86 -20.33 2.91 -11.98
CA LEU A 86 -19.99 1.76 -12.81
C LEU A 86 -19.17 2.18 -14.04
N LYS A 87 -19.56 3.27 -14.71
CA LYS A 87 -18.80 3.82 -15.85
C LYS A 87 -17.44 4.36 -15.41
N PHE A 88 -17.33 4.93 -14.22
CA PHE A 88 -16.05 5.38 -13.66
C PHE A 88 -15.11 4.19 -13.44
N TRP A 89 -15.56 3.17 -12.69
CA TRP A 89 -14.75 1.98 -12.40
C TRP A 89 -14.40 1.17 -13.65
N GLN A 90 -15.27 1.15 -14.65
CA GLN A 90 -14.97 0.52 -15.94
C GLN A 90 -13.82 1.21 -16.68
N ARG A 91 -13.76 2.55 -16.66
CA ARG A 91 -12.62 3.30 -17.23
C ARG A 91 -11.35 3.03 -16.45
N GLU A 92 -11.42 3.08 -15.12
CA GLU A 92 -10.27 2.84 -14.26
C GLU A 92 -9.67 1.44 -14.48
N ALA A 93 -10.53 0.43 -14.54
CA ALA A 93 -10.11 -0.94 -14.84
C ALA A 93 -9.50 -1.09 -16.25
N ALA A 94 -9.98 -0.34 -17.24
CA ALA A 94 -9.39 -0.33 -18.58
C ALA A 94 -7.98 0.30 -18.57
N THR A 95 -7.81 1.44 -17.88
CA THR A 95 -6.51 2.10 -17.72
C THR A 95 -5.50 1.19 -17.03
N LEU A 96 -5.89 0.55 -15.91
CA LEU A 96 -5.02 -0.37 -15.18
C LEU A 96 -4.62 -1.58 -16.02
N ARG A 97 -5.53 -2.14 -16.82
CA ARG A 97 -5.22 -3.24 -17.75
C ARG A 97 -4.21 -2.81 -18.82
N GLN A 98 -4.35 -1.60 -19.36
CA GLN A 98 -3.41 -1.06 -20.33
C GLN A 98 -2.02 -0.85 -19.70
N GLN A 99 -1.96 -0.30 -18.49
CA GLN A 99 -0.70 -0.12 -17.77
C GLN A 99 0.00 -1.46 -17.49
N LEU A 100 -0.76 -2.47 -17.05
CA LEU A 100 -0.25 -3.83 -16.84
C LEU A 100 0.32 -4.40 -18.14
N HIS A 101 -0.43 -4.27 -19.24
CA HIS A 101 -0.01 -4.77 -20.55
C HIS A 101 1.30 -4.11 -21.01
N ASN A 102 1.38 -2.79 -20.94
CA ASN A 102 2.59 -2.04 -21.29
C ASN A 102 3.78 -2.45 -20.41
N LEU A 103 3.56 -2.65 -19.10
CA LEU A 103 4.62 -3.08 -18.19
C LEU A 103 5.13 -4.48 -18.54
N GLN A 104 4.22 -5.42 -18.84
CA GLN A 104 4.57 -6.78 -19.25
C GLN A 104 5.33 -6.81 -20.57
N GLU A 105 4.90 -5.99 -21.53
CA GLU A 105 5.56 -5.87 -22.83
C GLU A 105 6.97 -5.28 -22.68
N ASN A 106 7.11 -4.17 -21.94
CA ASN A 106 8.41 -3.57 -21.64
C ASN A 106 9.35 -4.56 -20.95
N HIS A 107 8.85 -5.34 -19.98
CA HIS A 107 9.64 -6.36 -19.30
C HIS A 107 10.12 -7.44 -20.28
N ARG A 108 9.26 -7.93 -21.17
CA ARG A 108 9.63 -8.90 -22.22
C ARG A 108 10.69 -8.34 -23.16
N GLN A 109 10.52 -7.10 -23.61
CA GLN A 109 11.50 -6.41 -24.46
C GLN A 109 12.85 -6.24 -23.75
N MET A 110 12.88 -5.84 -22.48
CA MET A 110 14.13 -5.76 -21.69
C MET A 110 14.83 -7.12 -21.52
N MET A 111 14.07 -8.22 -21.52
CA MET A 111 14.61 -9.58 -21.51
C MET A 111 15.03 -10.09 -22.90
N GLY A 112 14.91 -9.26 -23.94
CA GLY A 112 15.24 -9.63 -25.32
C GLY A 112 14.22 -10.56 -25.98
N VAL A 113 12.99 -10.65 -25.43
CA VAL A 113 11.89 -11.47 -25.96
C VAL A 113 10.91 -10.59 -26.73
N ASP A 114 10.48 -11.04 -27.92
CA ASP A 114 9.52 -10.35 -28.80
C ASP A 114 9.90 -8.89 -29.14
N THR A 115 11.15 -8.66 -29.55
CA THR A 115 11.62 -7.35 -30.02
C THR A 115 11.25 -7.04 -31.49
N ASN A 116 10.62 -7.99 -32.19
CA ASN A 116 10.32 -7.91 -33.63
C ASN A 116 9.31 -6.80 -33.99
N GLY A 117 8.64 -6.20 -33.00
CA GLY A 117 7.71 -5.09 -33.18
C GLY A 117 8.31 -3.69 -32.98
N LEU A 118 9.58 -3.60 -32.54
CA LEU A 118 10.24 -2.32 -32.26
C LEU A 118 10.92 -1.74 -33.50
N GLY A 119 10.76 -0.44 -33.72
CA GLY A 119 11.52 0.31 -34.72
C GLY A 119 12.99 0.46 -34.36
N PHE A 120 13.82 0.87 -35.33
CA PHE A 120 15.26 1.07 -35.11
C PHE A 120 15.57 2.05 -33.97
N GLU A 121 14.87 3.19 -33.91
CA GLU A 121 15.07 4.19 -32.85
C GLU A 121 14.69 3.64 -31.45
N GLU A 122 13.62 2.85 -31.39
CA GLU A 122 13.15 2.24 -30.14
C GLU A 122 14.11 1.15 -29.66
N LEU A 123 14.65 0.35 -30.59
CA LEU A 123 15.64 -0.67 -30.30
C LEU A 123 16.97 -0.06 -29.83
N GLN A 124 17.42 1.01 -30.47
CA GLN A 124 18.60 1.77 -30.04
C GLN A 124 18.39 2.40 -28.66
N SER A 125 17.19 2.92 -28.37
CA SER A 125 16.86 3.42 -27.03
C SER A 125 16.92 2.32 -25.97
N LEU A 126 16.40 1.12 -26.31
CA LEU A 126 16.41 -0.04 -25.42
C LEU A 126 17.85 -0.52 -25.14
N GLU A 127 18.69 -0.61 -26.17
CA GLU A 127 20.11 -0.96 -26.05
C GLU A 127 20.84 0.01 -25.10
N ASN A 128 20.69 1.32 -25.32
CA ASN A 128 21.28 2.35 -24.48
C ASN A 128 20.81 2.25 -23.01
N LYS A 129 19.53 1.95 -22.78
CA LYS A 129 18.99 1.75 -21.42
C LYS A 129 19.58 0.52 -20.73
N LEU A 130 19.74 -0.58 -21.45
CA LEU A 130 20.35 -1.79 -20.92
C LEU A 130 21.85 -1.57 -20.63
N GLU A 131 22.58 -0.93 -21.54
CA GLU A 131 24.00 -0.65 -21.37
C GLU A 131 24.28 0.25 -20.17
N THR A 132 23.53 1.35 -20.03
CA THR A 132 23.65 2.28 -18.90
C THR A 132 23.29 1.63 -17.56
N SER A 133 22.23 0.83 -17.52
CA SER A 133 21.84 0.07 -16.33
C SER A 133 22.90 -0.96 -15.95
N LEU A 134 23.41 -1.70 -16.92
CA LEU A 134 24.43 -2.72 -16.73
C LEU A 134 25.77 -2.12 -16.27
N HIS A 135 26.19 -1.00 -16.86
CA HIS A 135 27.33 -0.23 -16.41
C HIS A 135 27.19 0.19 -14.94
N SER A 136 26.02 0.71 -14.56
CA SER A 136 25.72 1.10 -13.18
C SER A 136 25.77 -0.09 -12.21
N ILE A 137 25.23 -1.24 -12.60
CA ILE A 137 25.30 -2.48 -11.81
C ILE A 137 26.75 -2.95 -11.66
N ARG A 138 27.54 -2.94 -12.74
CA ARG A 138 28.97 -3.29 -12.70
C ARG A 138 29.75 -2.37 -11.78
N ASN A 139 29.57 -1.05 -11.89
CA ASN A 139 30.23 -0.08 -11.02
C ASN A 139 29.88 -0.31 -9.55
N LYS A 140 28.60 -0.57 -9.24
CA LYS A 140 28.19 -0.91 -7.88
C LYS A 140 28.81 -2.22 -7.39
N LYS A 141 28.88 -3.24 -8.24
CA LYS A 141 29.51 -4.52 -7.91
C LYS A 141 31.01 -4.35 -7.66
N VAL A 142 31.71 -3.60 -8.50
CA VAL A 142 33.13 -3.26 -8.34
C VAL A 142 33.35 -2.45 -7.06
N PHE A 143 32.51 -1.45 -6.80
CA PHE A 143 32.55 -0.69 -5.54
C PHE A 143 32.43 -1.60 -4.32
N ILE A 144 31.46 -2.54 -4.32
CA ILE A 144 31.28 -3.51 -3.22
C ILE A 144 32.47 -4.46 -3.10
N LEU A 145 32.98 -4.99 -4.22
CA LEU A 145 34.12 -5.91 -4.20
C LEU A 145 35.44 -5.22 -3.81
N ASN A 146 35.58 -3.92 -4.11
CA ASN A 146 36.72 -3.09 -3.72
C ASN A 146 36.58 -2.53 -2.30
N ILE A 147 35.52 -2.86 -1.55
CA ILE A 147 35.53 -2.77 -0.09
C ILE A 147 36.50 -3.87 0.36
N SER A 148 37.77 -3.50 0.55
CA SER A 148 38.85 -4.40 0.95
C SER A 148 38.46 -5.24 2.18
N PRO A 149 38.98 -6.48 2.31
CA PRO A 149 38.91 -7.24 3.56
C PRO A 149 39.45 -6.46 4.77
N ASP A 150 40.28 -5.42 4.57
CA ASP A 150 40.73 -4.50 5.62
C ASP A 150 39.64 -3.59 6.22
N GLN A 151 38.42 -3.61 5.67
CA GLN A 151 37.22 -3.03 6.30
C GLN A 151 36.37 -4.08 7.04
N LEU A 152 36.97 -5.20 7.47
CA LEU A 152 36.38 -6.07 8.49
C LEU A 152 35.93 -5.19 9.67
N PRO A 153 34.67 -5.31 10.14
CA PRO A 153 34.12 -4.35 11.07
C PRO A 153 34.98 -4.27 12.34
N PRO A 154 35.01 -3.12 13.05
CA PRO A 154 35.69 -2.97 14.33
C PRO A 154 35.38 -4.12 15.30
N SER A 155 34.20 -4.73 15.15
CA SER A 155 33.75 -5.93 15.84
C SER A 155 34.68 -7.15 15.66
N VAL A 156 35.28 -7.40 14.51
CA VAL A 156 36.20 -8.54 14.30
C VAL A 156 37.51 -8.33 15.05
N ASN A 157 38.08 -7.12 14.97
CA ASN A 157 39.28 -6.76 15.74
C ASN A 157 38.99 -6.74 17.26
N LEU A 158 37.83 -6.25 17.67
CA LEU A 158 37.38 -6.26 19.06
C LEU A 158 37.21 -7.70 19.57
N MET A 159 36.57 -8.57 18.79
CA MET A 159 36.34 -9.97 19.15
C MET A 159 37.64 -10.76 19.20
N HIS A 160 38.59 -10.47 18.31
CA HIS A 160 39.94 -11.04 18.37
C HIS A 160 40.67 -10.60 19.66
N ARG A 161 40.57 -9.31 20.02
CA ARG A 161 41.15 -8.78 21.26
C ARG A 161 40.50 -9.37 22.51
N GLU A 162 39.18 -9.50 22.54
CA GLU A 162 38.45 -10.15 23.64
C GLU A 162 38.85 -11.61 23.79
N ASN A 163 38.95 -12.35 22.67
CA ASN A 163 39.45 -13.73 22.70
C ASN A 163 40.86 -13.81 23.28
N MET A 164 41.78 -12.92 22.89
CA MET A 164 43.13 -12.87 23.45
C MET A 164 43.14 -12.61 24.96
N GLU A 165 42.28 -11.74 25.47
CA GLU A 165 42.15 -11.49 26.91
C GLU A 165 41.54 -12.69 27.64
N LEU A 166 40.51 -13.33 27.09
CA LEU A 166 39.92 -14.54 27.65
C LEU A 166 40.94 -15.68 27.74
N TYR A 167 41.78 -15.86 26.72
CA TYR A 167 42.88 -16.83 26.75
C TYR A 167 43.86 -16.56 27.90
N LYS A 168 44.23 -15.30 28.14
CA LYS A 168 45.08 -14.93 29.28
C LYS A 168 44.39 -15.26 30.60
N THR A 169 43.12 -14.86 30.76
CA THR A 169 42.36 -15.11 32.00
C THR A 169 42.23 -16.60 32.29
N ILE A 170 41.91 -17.42 31.29
CA ILE A 170 41.80 -18.89 31.44
C ILE A 170 43.14 -19.48 31.91
N ASN A 171 44.26 -19.06 31.30
CA ASN A 171 45.59 -19.54 31.70
C ASN A 171 45.95 -19.13 33.13
N LEU A 172 45.64 -17.89 33.53
CA LEU A 172 45.84 -17.42 34.91
C LEU A 172 45.00 -18.24 35.90
N SER A 173 43.70 -18.41 35.64
CA SER A 173 42.82 -19.21 36.50
C SER A 173 43.24 -20.67 36.55
N ARG A 174 43.74 -21.26 35.46
CA ARG A 174 44.31 -22.61 35.45
C ARG A 174 45.53 -22.71 36.37
N HIS A 175 46.40 -21.70 36.32
CA HIS A 175 47.57 -21.64 37.17
C HIS A 175 47.22 -21.43 38.66
N GLU A 176 46.23 -20.59 38.96
CA GLU A 176 45.71 -20.41 40.33
C GLU A 176 45.04 -21.67 40.87
N ASN A 177 44.20 -22.33 40.06
CA ASN A 177 43.61 -23.61 40.43
C ASN A 177 44.69 -24.65 40.71
N MET A 178 45.75 -24.73 39.91
CA MET A 178 46.88 -25.61 40.18
C MET A 178 47.56 -25.30 41.54
N LYS A 179 47.72 -24.02 41.90
CA LYS A 179 48.23 -23.61 43.22
C LYS A 179 47.27 -23.99 44.35
N ILE A 180 45.95 -23.86 44.15
CA ILE A 180 44.94 -24.26 45.13
C ILE A 180 44.96 -25.77 45.33
N TYR A 181 44.99 -26.57 44.26
CA TYR A 181 45.10 -28.03 44.34
C TYR A 181 46.36 -28.46 45.10
N GLN A 182 47.50 -27.80 44.86
CA GLN A 182 48.73 -28.04 45.64
C GLN A 182 48.54 -27.68 47.12
N LYS A 183 47.88 -26.57 47.44
CA LYS A 183 47.63 -26.10 48.81
C LYS A 183 46.62 -26.97 49.58
N VAL A 184 45.62 -27.52 48.91
CA VAL A 184 44.65 -28.47 49.49
C VAL A 184 45.35 -29.80 49.82
N ASN A 185 46.23 -30.28 48.93
CA ASN A 185 47.02 -31.48 49.19
C ASN A 185 48.08 -31.31 50.29
N THR A 186 48.63 -30.11 50.48
CA THR A 186 49.54 -29.85 51.62
C THR A 186 48.80 -29.62 52.94
N THR A 187 47.61 -29.04 52.92
CA THR A 187 46.79 -28.78 54.13
C THR A 187 46.08 -30.05 54.62
N GLY A 188 45.74 -30.98 53.72
CA GLY A 188 45.23 -32.33 54.08
C GLY A 188 46.26 -33.20 54.81
N ARG A 189 47.55 -32.83 54.79
CA ARG A 189 48.63 -33.61 55.42
C ARG A 189 48.88 -33.27 56.89
N GLN A 190 48.18 -32.26 57.45
CA GLN A 190 48.32 -31.87 58.87
C GLN A 190 47.08 -32.15 59.75
N ASN A 191 45.99 -32.68 59.18
CA ASN A 191 44.93 -33.33 59.98
C ASN A 191 44.99 -34.84 59.73
N GLY A 192 45.84 -35.51 60.50
CA GLY A 192 46.08 -36.94 60.37
C GLY A 192 44.86 -37.78 60.74
N GLY A 193 44.51 -38.72 59.86
CA GLY A 193 44.29 -40.08 60.32
C GLY A 193 43.02 -40.82 59.90
N PHE A 194 42.44 -40.61 58.72
CA PHE A 194 41.53 -41.58 58.11
C PHE A 194 41.57 -41.45 56.58
N THR A 195 41.79 -42.52 55.83
CA THR A 195 41.59 -42.48 54.36
C THR A 195 40.79 -43.68 53.88
N SER A 196 39.53 -43.37 53.59
CA SER A 196 38.56 -44.15 52.85
C SER A 196 38.65 -43.89 51.34
N SER A 197 38.10 -44.85 50.59
CA SER A 197 37.15 -44.67 49.47
C SER A 197 37.51 -43.78 48.26
N GLY A 198 37.28 -44.35 47.08
CA GLY A 198 36.70 -43.61 45.95
C GLY A 198 37.72 -43.11 44.93
N SER A 199 37.95 -43.92 43.90
CA SER A 199 38.59 -43.47 42.66
C SER A 199 37.69 -42.44 41.96
N LEU A 200 37.97 -41.15 42.16
CA LEU A 200 37.60 -40.10 41.23
C LEU A 200 38.89 -39.46 40.75
N SER A 201 39.51 -40.10 39.75
CA SER A 201 40.53 -39.46 38.94
C SER A 201 39.90 -38.23 38.28
N PRO A 202 40.37 -36.99 38.51
CA PRO A 202 40.04 -35.91 37.61
C PRO A 202 40.83 -36.19 36.35
N THR A 203 40.15 -36.69 35.33
CA THR A 203 40.66 -36.67 33.96
C THR A 203 40.98 -35.21 33.67
N SER A 204 42.26 -34.82 33.75
CA SER A 204 42.72 -33.56 33.18
C SER A 204 42.48 -33.68 31.68
N ILE A 205 41.32 -33.20 31.24
CA ILE A 205 41.09 -32.96 29.82
C ILE A 205 42.03 -31.80 29.49
N ASP A 206 43.22 -32.14 29.03
CA ASP A 206 44.17 -31.18 28.50
C ASP A 206 43.70 -30.82 27.09
N LEU A 207 42.74 -29.91 27.00
CA LEU A 207 42.50 -29.20 25.76
C LEU A 207 43.66 -28.22 25.58
N GLU A 208 44.74 -28.67 24.93
CA GLU A 208 45.71 -27.76 24.32
C GLU A 208 44.98 -26.96 23.24
N LEU A 209 44.54 -25.75 23.60
CA LEU A 209 44.09 -24.78 22.62
C LEU A 209 45.33 -24.22 21.92
N SER A 210 45.48 -24.51 20.64
CA SER A 210 46.53 -23.93 19.81
C SER A 210 46.50 -22.39 19.90
N PRO A 211 47.66 -21.72 20.05
CA PRO A 211 47.69 -20.26 20.06
C PRO A 211 47.16 -19.70 18.73
N PRO A 212 46.47 -18.54 18.73
CA PRO A 212 46.01 -17.92 17.50
C PRO A 212 47.22 -17.54 16.62
N GLN A 213 47.29 -18.11 15.41
CA GLN A 213 48.35 -17.83 14.45
C GLN A 213 48.19 -16.42 13.87
N GLN A 214 49.26 -15.62 13.85
CA GLN A 214 49.31 -14.36 13.11
C GLN A 214 49.42 -14.67 11.62
N GLN A 215 48.38 -14.36 10.83
CA GLN A 215 48.49 -14.31 9.38
C GLN A 215 49.19 -13.00 8.99
N THR A 216 50.51 -13.05 8.82
CA THR A 216 51.24 -12.05 8.01
C THR A 216 51.05 -12.41 6.54
N SER A 217 50.45 -11.49 5.79
CA SER A 217 50.22 -11.58 4.35
C SER A 217 51.54 -11.62 3.57
N GLU A 218 51.97 -12.80 3.13
CA GLU A 218 52.90 -12.98 2.02
C GLU A 218 52.12 -13.55 0.83
N MET A 219 51.67 -12.70 -0.08
CA MET A 219 51.31 -13.03 -1.47
C MET A 219 51.43 -11.76 -2.31
N GLU A 220 52.67 -11.37 -2.60
CA GLU A 220 53.00 -10.49 -3.71
C GLU A 220 53.89 -11.28 -4.69
N GLU A 221 53.69 -11.01 -5.98
CA GLU A 221 54.47 -11.50 -7.13
C GLU A 221 54.25 -12.93 -7.64
N GLU A 222 53.13 -13.18 -8.33
CA GLU A 222 53.20 -14.03 -9.54
C GLU A 222 52.10 -13.77 -10.58
N VAL A 223 51.89 -12.51 -11.03
CA VAL A 223 51.23 -12.29 -12.34
C VAL A 223 51.76 -11.02 -13.03
N THR A 224 53.02 -11.07 -13.47
CA THR A 224 53.45 -10.34 -14.67
C THR A 224 53.70 -11.36 -15.78
N LYS A 225 52.71 -11.58 -16.65
CA LYS A 225 52.86 -11.94 -18.08
C LYS A 225 51.49 -12.20 -18.70
N LEU A 226 51.06 -11.28 -19.56
CA LEU A 226 50.38 -11.53 -20.84
C LEU A 226 50.15 -10.18 -21.52
N GLY A 227 51.22 -9.73 -22.18
CA GLY A 227 51.13 -9.05 -23.47
C GLY A 227 51.31 -10.09 -24.57
#